data_AF-A0A822Y812-F1
#
_entry.id   AF-A0A822Y812-F1
#
_cell.length_a   1.000
_cell.length_b   1.000
_cell.length_c   1.000
_cell.angle_alpha   90.00
_cell.angle_beta   90.00
_cell.angle_gamma   90.00
#
_symmetry.space_group_name_H-M   'P 1'
#
loop_
_entity.id
_entity.type
_entity.pdbx_description
1 polymer ?
#
loop_
_entity_poly.entity_id
_entity_poly.type
_entity_poly.pdbx_seq_one_letter_code
_entity_poly.pdbx_strand_id
1 'polypeptide(L)'
;MPYKSLPPCIKNSASCKIVYVTGNPRDTFISLWYFLNEIHKTCEEQGSHPMEELFDDFCDGVYPMGPFFDNVVGYWEESLRQPEKILFLRYDRGHER
;
A
#
# COMPACT_ATOMS: atom_id res chain seq x y z
N MET A 1 -2.19 -5.25 1.05
CA MET A 1 -3.29 -5.77 1.89
C MET A 1 -3.21 -5.16 3.28
N PRO A 2 -4.33 -4.63 3.83
CA PRO A 2 -4.37 -4.07 5.17
C PRO A 2 -4.03 -5.08 6.26
N TYR A 3 -3.38 -4.65 7.33
CA TYR A 3 -3.00 -5.52 8.44
C TYR A 3 -4.20 -6.26 9.04
N LYS A 4 -5.33 -5.55 9.20
CA LYS A 4 -6.56 -6.11 9.80
C LYS A 4 -7.08 -7.32 9.03
N SER A 5 -6.90 -7.34 7.71
CA SER A 5 -7.34 -8.41 6.81
C SER A 5 -6.39 -9.61 6.78
N LEU A 6 -5.21 -9.53 7.42
CA LEU A 6 -4.30 -10.68 7.49
C LEU A 6 -4.95 -11.86 8.23
N PRO A 7 -4.78 -13.09 7.74
CA PRO A 7 -5.22 -14.30 8.44
C PRO A 7 -4.63 -14.41 9.86
N PRO A 8 -5.37 -14.98 10.83
CA PRO A 8 -4.87 -15.19 12.19
C PRO A 8 -3.58 -16.00 12.25
N CYS A 9 -3.36 -16.94 11.31
CA CYS A 9 -2.12 -17.71 11.27
C CYS A 9 -0.88 -16.85 11.00
N ILE A 10 -1.02 -15.75 10.25
CA ILE A 10 0.08 -14.79 10.03
C ILE A 10 0.22 -13.88 11.27
N LYS A 11 -0.90 -13.35 11.79
CA LYS A 11 -0.90 -12.43 12.93
C LYS A 11 -0.42 -13.07 14.23
N ASN A 12 -0.76 -14.33 14.49
CA ASN A 12 -0.52 -14.99 15.77
C ASN A 12 0.69 -15.95 15.74
N SER A 13 1.27 -16.25 14.57
CA SER A 13 2.45 -17.11 14.49
C SER A 13 3.68 -16.44 15.12
N ALA A 14 4.39 -17.17 15.99
CA ALA A 14 5.63 -16.72 16.60
C ALA A 14 6.82 -16.71 15.63
N SER A 15 6.79 -17.54 14.58
CA SER A 15 7.87 -17.65 13.60
C SER A 15 7.68 -16.74 12.38
N CYS A 16 6.44 -16.32 12.09
CA CYS A 16 6.16 -15.47 10.94
C CYS A 16 6.58 -14.01 11.22
N LYS A 17 7.45 -13.48 10.37
CA LYS A 17 7.88 -12.08 10.36
C LYS A 17 7.21 -11.34 9.20
N ILE A 18 6.95 -10.05 9.39
CA ILE A 18 6.33 -9.17 8.38
C ILE A 18 7.30 -8.03 8.08
N VAL A 19 7.56 -7.78 6.80
CA VAL A 19 8.24 -6.57 6.36
C VAL A 19 7.23 -5.72 5.61
N TYR A 20 6.96 -4.53 6.11
CA TYR A 20 6.06 -3.57 5.47
C TYR A 20 6.88 -2.40 4.92
N VAL A 21 6.74 -2.13 3.62
CA VAL A 21 7.45 -1.05 2.93
C VAL A 21 6.42 -0.07 2.41
N THR A 22 6.61 1.22 2.68
CA THR A 22 5.77 2.29 2.14
C THR A 22 6.61 3.38 1.47
N GLY A 23 6.06 4.01 0.45
CA GLY A 23 6.65 5.17 -0.23
C GLY A 23 5.97 6.49 0.16
N ASN A 24 6.36 7.57 -0.53
CA ASN A 24 5.60 8.81 -0.52
C ASN A 24 4.24 8.57 -1.22
N PRO A 25 3.10 9.08 -0.69
CA PRO A 25 1.79 8.93 -1.32
C PRO A 25 1.75 9.47 -2.76
N ARG A 26 2.50 10.53 -3.07
CA ARG A 26 2.58 11.09 -4.44
C ARG A 26 3.17 10.09 -5.42
N ASP A 27 4.34 9.54 -5.10
CA ASP A 27 5.02 8.58 -5.98
C ASP A 27 4.21 7.29 -6.09
N THR A 28 3.52 6.90 -5.01
CA THR A 28 2.61 5.77 -4.98
C THR A 28 1.42 5.99 -5.93
N PHE A 29 0.81 7.18 -5.89
CA PHE A 29 -0.29 7.55 -6.78
C PHE A 29 0.14 7.54 -8.25
N ILE A 30 1.26 8.18 -8.58
CA ILE A 30 1.78 8.20 -9.96
C ILE A 30 2.04 6.77 -10.45
N SER A 31 2.64 5.91 -9.61
CA SER A 31 2.87 4.50 -9.93
C SER A 31 1.56 3.74 -10.17
N LEU A 32 0.54 3.97 -9.34
CA LEU A 32 -0.79 3.38 -9.50
C LEU A 32 -1.45 3.82 -10.82
N TRP A 33 -1.39 5.11 -11.15
CA TRP A 33 -1.95 5.65 -12.38
C TRP A 33 -1.31 5.03 -13.63
N TYR A 34 0.02 4.93 -13.67
CA TYR A 34 0.71 4.23 -14.76
C TYR A 34 0.34 2.74 -14.83
N PHE A 35 0.31 2.06 -13.68
CA PHE A 35 -0.02 0.63 -13.62
C PHE A 35 -1.43 0.32 -14.13
N LEU A 36 -2.44 1.07 -13.68
CA LEU A 36 -3.82 0.86 -14.12
C LEU A 36 -3.99 1.18 -15.61
N ASN A 37 -3.35 2.24 -16.11
CA ASN A 37 -3.39 2.55 -17.54
C ASN A 37 -2.69 1.49 -18.40
N GLU A 38 -1.62 0.87 -17.90
CA GLU A 38 -0.96 -0.22 -18.61
C GLU A 38 -1.82 -1.48 -18.64
N ILE A 39 -2.53 -1.80 -17.55
CA ILE A 39 -3.50 -2.89 -17.53
C ILE A 39 -4.62 -2.65 -18.54
N HIS A 40 -5.22 -1.44 -18.58
CA HIS A 40 -6.33 -1.18 -19.50
C HIS A 40 -5.94 -1.19 -20.98
N LYS A 41 -4.68 -0.85 -21.33
CA LYS A 41 -4.20 -1.06 -22.71
C LYS A 41 -4.33 -2.51 -23.18
N THR A 42 -4.34 -3.48 -22.26
CA THR A 42 -4.50 -4.91 -22.58
C THR A 42 -5.97 -5.36 -22.62
N CYS A 43 -6.91 -4.53 -22.16
CA CYS A 43 -8.34 -4.78 -22.21
C CYS A 43 -8.99 -3.83 -23.22
N GLU A 44 -9.22 -4.30 -24.45
CA GLU A 44 -9.59 -3.50 -25.63
C GLU A 44 -10.85 -2.58 -25.49
N GLU A 45 -11.61 -2.69 -24.40
CA GLU A 45 -12.90 -2.03 -24.21
C GLU A 45 -12.89 -0.80 -23.28
N GLN A 46 -11.81 -0.54 -22.53
CA GLN A 46 -11.76 0.57 -21.58
C GLN A 46 -10.69 1.60 -21.96
N GLY A 47 -11.10 2.86 -22.13
CA GLY A 47 -10.18 3.97 -22.37
C GLY A 47 -9.18 4.17 -21.22
N SER A 48 -8.22 5.07 -21.40
CA SER A 48 -7.28 5.44 -20.33
C SER A 48 -8.02 6.08 -19.14
N HIS A 49 -7.60 5.76 -17.92
CA HIS A 49 -8.08 6.43 -16.71
C HIS A 49 -7.54 7.86 -16.64
N PRO A 50 -8.43 8.89 -16.65
CA PRO A 50 -8.03 10.26 -16.41
C PRO A 50 -7.30 10.37 -15.06
N MET A 51 -6.20 11.11 -15.04
CA MET A 51 -5.39 11.26 -13.82
C MET A 51 -6.19 11.91 -12.68
N GLU A 52 -7.04 12.88 -12.99
CA GLU A 52 -7.84 13.63 -12.01
C GLU A 52 -8.87 12.74 -11.32
N GLU A 53 -9.63 11.96 -12.09
CA GLU A 53 -10.63 11.02 -11.53
C GLU A 53 -9.97 9.96 -10.63
N LEU A 54 -8.85 9.37 -11.09
CA LEU A 54 -8.12 8.41 -10.26
C LEU A 54 -7.49 9.09 -9.02
N PHE A 55 -7.15 10.37 -9.08
CA PHE A 55 -6.61 11.10 -7.95
C PHE A 55 -7.65 11.31 -6.87
N ASP A 56 -8.88 11.65 -7.26
CA ASP A 56 -10.02 11.76 -6.35
C ASP A 56 -10.32 10.39 -5.71
N ASP A 57 -10.38 9.32 -6.50
CA ASP A 57 -10.52 7.94 -6.00
C ASP A 57 -9.38 7.55 -5.05
N PHE A 58 -8.14 7.96 -5.34
CA PHE A 58 -6.99 7.71 -4.46
C PHE A 58 -7.14 8.43 -3.11
N CYS A 59 -7.58 9.68 -3.13
CA CYS A 59 -7.83 10.48 -1.92
C CYS A 59 -8.98 9.89 -1.09
N ASP A 60 -10.05 9.47 -1.75
CA ASP A 60 -11.22 8.85 -1.12
C ASP A 60 -10.99 7.39 -0.72
N GLY A 61 -9.87 6.80 -1.16
CA GLY A 61 -9.50 5.42 -0.86
C GLY A 61 -10.22 4.36 -1.70
N VAL A 62 -10.91 4.78 -2.77
CA VAL A 62 -11.73 3.95 -3.66
C VAL A 62 -10.88 3.39 -4.81
N TYR A 63 -9.87 2.60 -4.48
CA TYR A 63 -9.00 1.97 -5.47
C TYR A 63 -8.45 0.64 -4.95
N PRO A 64 -7.89 -0.23 -5.82
CA PRO A 64 -7.34 -1.50 -5.39
C PRO A 64 -6.32 -1.34 -4.26
N MET A 65 -6.56 -2.04 -3.14
CA MET A 65 -5.73 -2.01 -1.93
C MET A 65 -5.73 -0.68 -1.15
N GLY A 66 -6.58 0.30 -1.48
CA GLY A 66 -6.82 1.49 -0.67
C GLY A 66 -7.61 1.22 0.63
N PRO A 67 -7.74 2.22 1.53
CA PRO A 67 -7.12 3.55 1.48
C PRO A 67 -5.62 3.53 1.84
N PHE A 68 -4.80 4.38 1.20
CA PHE A 68 -3.34 4.40 1.40
C PHE A 68 -2.96 4.62 2.88
N PHE A 69 -3.48 5.70 3.47
CA PHE A 69 -3.09 6.13 4.81
C PHE A 69 -3.48 5.12 5.88
N ASP A 70 -4.66 4.50 5.77
CA ASP A 70 -5.12 3.47 6.71
C ASP A 70 -4.22 2.23 6.70
N ASN A 71 -3.74 1.82 5.51
CA ASN A 71 -2.76 0.75 5.41
C ASN A 71 -1.46 1.14 6.13
N VAL A 72 -0.91 2.32 5.83
CA VAL A 72 0.36 2.79 6.40
C VAL A 72 0.26 2.90 7.92
N VAL A 73 -0.78 3.56 8.44
CA VAL A 73 -1.00 3.72 9.88
C VAL A 73 -1.20 2.37 10.55
N GLY A 74 -1.98 1.47 9.95
CA GLY A 74 -2.22 0.14 10.51
C GLY A 74 -0.94 -0.67 10.71
N TYR A 75 -0.04 -0.69 9.74
CA TYR A 75 1.25 -1.38 9.90
C TYR A 75 2.23 -0.62 10.80
N TRP A 76 2.22 0.71 10.77
CA TRP A 76 3.04 1.54 11.66
C TRP A 76 2.71 1.25 13.13
N GLU A 77 1.44 1.33 13.52
CA GLU A 77 1.01 1.04 14.89
C GLU A 77 1.37 -0.37 15.34
N GLU A 78 1.17 -1.36 14.48
CA GLU A 78 1.49 -2.75 14.80
C GLU A 78 2.99 -3.00 14.89
N SER A 79 3.81 -2.26 14.12
CA SER A 79 5.26 -2.31 14.26
C SER A 79 5.74 -1.74 15.59
N LEU A 80 5.06 -0.73 16.14
CA LEU A 80 5.35 -0.21 17.47
C LEU A 80 4.94 -1.19 18.58
N ARG A 81 3.83 -1.93 18.39
CA ARG A 81 3.36 -2.96 19.34
C ARG A 81 4.21 -4.23 19.30
N GLN A 82 4.71 -4.60 18.13
CA GLN A 82 5.39 -5.88 17.87
C GLN A 82 6.69 -5.69 17.06
N PRO A 83 7.69 -4.92 17.56
CA PRO A 83 8.88 -4.54 16.80
C PRO A 83 9.73 -5.73 16.36
N GLU A 84 9.75 -6.81 17.15
CA GLU A 84 10.45 -8.04 16.79
C GLU A 84 9.78 -8.79 15.63
N LYS A 85 8.49 -8.54 15.37
CA LYS A 85 7.70 -9.25 14.35
C LYS A 85 7.58 -8.46 13.07
N ILE A 86 7.41 -7.14 13.17
CA ILE A 86 7.07 -6.29 12.03
C ILE A 86 8.16 -5.23 11.84
N LEU A 87 8.86 -5.33 10.71
CA LEU A 87 9.80 -4.32 10.26
C LEU A 87 9.08 -3.33 9.34
N PHE A 88 9.00 -2.07 9.76
CA PHE A 88 8.39 -0.99 8.99
C PHE A 88 9.47 -0.13 8.31
N LEU A 89 9.42 -0.01 6.97
CA LEU A 89 10.40 0.71 6.16
C LEU A 89 9.73 1.78 5.29
N ARG A 90 10.41 2.94 5.12
CA ARG A 90 9.98 4.04 4.24
C ARG A 90 10.99 4.21 3.10
N TYR A 91 10.54 4.16 1.84
CA TYR A 91 11.41 4.13 0.64
C TYR A 91 12.19 5.44 0.41
N ASP A 92 11.62 6.57 0.79
CA ASP A 92 12.16 7.92 0.60
C ASP A 92 13.23 8.32 1.63
N ARG A 93 13.42 7.54 2.70
CA ARG A 93 14.58 7.63 3.57
C ARG A 93 15.51 6.48 3.22
N GLY A 94 16.49 6.78 2.37
CA GLY A 94 17.74 6.03 2.34
C GLY A 94 18.21 5.82 3.79
N HIS A 95 18.59 4.59 4.08
CA HIS A 95 18.87 4.05 5.41
C HIS A 95 19.71 5.00 6.30
N GLU A 96 19.06 5.78 7.17
CA GLU A 96 19.75 6.40 8.32
C GLU A 96 19.67 5.39 9.47
N ARG A 97 20.83 4.79 9.78
CA ARG A 97 21.08 4.02 10.99
C ARG A 97 21.69 4.92 12.05
#